data_AF-A0A9D2FF46-F1
#
_entry.id   AF-A0A9D2FF46-F1
#
_cell.length_a   1.000
_cell.length_b   1.000
_cell.length_c   1.000
_cell.angle_alpha   90.00
_cell.angle_beta   90.00
_cell.angle_gamma   90.00
#
_symmetry.space_group_name_H-M   'P 1'
#
loop_
_entity.id
_entity.type
_entity.pdbx_description
1 polymer ?
#
loop_
_entity_poly.entity_id
_entity_poly.type
_entity_poly.pdbx_seq_one_letter_code
_entity_poly.pdbx_strand_id
1 'polypeptide(L)'
;MKVLRTKPIRSLAVLAAAALLLAGCGEPADSMSGASGSSGSAGASGPMSGSSGADAAAGDWKAGLAVLSEGEARDAGGELNTIAAAVLLDGEGRILHAVVDELEAQVTADEAGVALPGDLRTKRQKGDEDYPLSAVSGIGKSWAEQADALAKHLEGMTASEVAALKTDSEGKAEDPDLLAGCTIEIEGYRDAIAKACREAKPIA
;
A
#
# COMPACT_ATOMS: atom_id res chain seq x y z
N MET A 1 6.44 -38.51 -0.46
CA MET A 1 5.65 -37.42 -1.10
C MET A 1 5.65 -36.24 -0.16
N LYS A 2 6.40 -35.18 -0.47
CA LYS A 2 6.42 -33.94 0.33
C LYS A 2 5.17 -33.13 -0.02
N VAL A 3 4.35 -32.89 0.99
CA VAL A 3 3.16 -32.02 0.91
C VAL A 3 3.66 -30.59 0.73
N LEU A 4 3.48 -30.01 -0.46
CA LEU A 4 3.65 -28.57 -0.65
C LEU A 4 2.52 -27.86 0.11
N ARG A 5 2.86 -27.21 1.23
CA ARG A 5 2.00 -26.24 1.90
C ARG A 5 2.13 -24.89 1.16
N THR A 6 1.40 -24.73 0.07
CA THR A 6 1.14 -23.42 -0.55
C THR A 6 0.07 -22.69 0.27
N LYS A 7 0.46 -21.95 1.32
CA LYS A 7 -0.28 -20.85 1.99
C LYS A 7 0.42 -20.48 3.31
N PRO A 8 1.30 -19.45 3.30
CA PRO A 8 1.10 -18.37 4.27
C PRO A 8 1.49 -16.94 3.80
N ILE A 9 2.00 -16.74 2.57
CA ILE A 9 2.58 -15.43 2.15
C ILE A 9 1.50 -14.33 2.06
N ARG A 10 0.30 -14.67 1.57
CA ARG A 10 -0.81 -13.71 1.42
C ARG A 10 -1.40 -13.23 2.75
N SER A 11 -1.28 -14.00 3.82
CA SER A 11 -1.88 -13.67 5.12
C SER A 11 -1.03 -12.72 5.94
N LEU A 12 0.29 -12.70 5.75
CA LEU A 12 1.18 -11.72 6.42
C LEU A 12 1.13 -10.34 5.75
N ALA A 13 1.00 -10.28 4.43
CA ALA A 13 0.84 -9.03 3.69
C ALA A 13 -0.44 -8.26 4.09
N VAL A 14 -1.52 -8.98 4.42
CA VAL A 14 -2.77 -8.41 4.95
C VAL A 14 -2.59 -7.81 6.36
N LEU A 15 -1.68 -8.38 7.17
CA LEU A 15 -1.44 -7.88 8.54
C LEU A 15 -0.63 -6.58 8.56
N ALA A 16 0.30 -6.39 7.61
CA ALA A 16 1.01 -5.12 7.44
C ALA A 16 0.09 -4.01 6.90
N ALA A 17 -0.85 -4.35 6.00
CA ALA A 17 -1.87 -3.41 5.52
C ALA A 17 -2.90 -3.01 6.61
N ALA A 18 -3.17 -3.88 7.59
CA ALA A 18 -4.05 -3.56 8.72
C ALA A 18 -3.52 -2.44 9.65
N ALA A 19 -2.23 -2.12 9.59
CA ALA A 19 -1.63 -1.05 10.39
C ALA A 19 -2.05 0.36 9.94
N LEU A 20 -2.59 0.52 8.73
CA LEU A 20 -3.09 1.78 8.18
C LEU A 20 -4.53 2.12 8.62
N LEU A 21 -5.23 1.19 9.30
CA LEU A 21 -6.64 1.35 9.69
C LEU A 21 -6.85 1.88 11.13
N LEU A 22 -5.79 2.23 11.86
CA LEU A 22 -5.91 2.69 13.26
C LEU A 22 -6.13 4.21 13.38
N ALA A 23 -7.30 4.66 12.93
CA ALA A 23 -7.95 5.89 13.43
C ALA A 23 -9.47 5.81 13.22
N GLY A 24 -10.12 4.99 14.03
CA GLY A 24 -11.57 4.95 14.18
C GLY A 24 -11.93 4.20 15.46
N CYS A 25 -11.96 4.89 16.60
CA CYS A 25 -12.46 4.32 17.85
C CYS A 25 -13.99 4.09 17.72
N GLY A 26 -14.39 2.82 17.64
CA GLY A 26 -15.78 2.36 17.76
C GLY A 26 -15.79 0.87 18.11
N GLU A 27 -16.22 0.54 19.32
CA GLU A 27 -16.30 -0.80 19.92
C GLU A 27 -17.52 -1.64 19.41
N PRO A 28 -17.68 -2.94 19.80
CA PRO A 28 -17.91 -4.05 18.87
C PRO A 28 -19.38 -4.54 18.82
N ALA A 29 -19.69 -5.32 17.78
CA ALA A 29 -20.87 -6.19 17.76
C ALA A 29 -20.47 -7.65 17.51
N ASP A 30 -20.82 -8.49 18.48
CA ASP A 30 -20.69 -9.93 18.58
C ASP A 30 -21.52 -10.75 17.56
N SER A 31 -21.02 -11.97 17.30
CA SER A 31 -21.76 -13.22 17.03
C SER A 31 -22.46 -13.38 15.65
N MET A 32 -22.51 -14.53 14.97
CA MET A 32 -22.21 -15.93 15.29
C MET A 32 -22.21 -16.79 14.01
N SER A 33 -21.38 -17.85 14.01
CA SER A 33 -21.60 -19.25 13.56
C SER A 33 -22.34 -19.62 12.26
N GLY A 34 -21.71 -20.52 11.49
CA GLY A 34 -22.41 -21.45 10.59
C GLY A 34 -21.46 -22.24 9.68
N ALA A 35 -21.48 -23.57 9.78
CA ALA A 35 -20.46 -24.50 9.32
C ALA A 35 -20.87 -25.37 8.09
N SER A 36 -19.85 -25.97 7.48
CA SER A 36 -19.79 -27.33 6.89
C SER A 36 -20.44 -27.63 5.51
N GLY A 37 -19.61 -28.26 4.65
CA GLY A 37 -20.03 -29.05 3.49
C GLY A 37 -18.82 -29.52 2.65
N SER A 38 -18.54 -30.82 2.62
CA SER A 38 -17.37 -31.47 1.99
C SER A 38 -17.70 -32.09 0.61
N SER A 39 -16.71 -32.31 -0.27
CA SER A 39 -16.28 -33.66 -0.75
C SER A 39 -15.51 -33.68 -2.09
N GLY A 40 -14.36 -34.40 -2.12
CA GLY A 40 -13.81 -35.25 -3.21
C GLY A 40 -13.22 -34.60 -4.48
N SER A 41 -12.26 -35.16 -5.22
CA SER A 41 -11.34 -36.30 -5.09
C SER A 41 -10.30 -36.29 -6.25
N ALA A 42 -9.14 -36.95 -6.01
CA ALA A 42 -8.29 -37.74 -6.93
C ALA A 42 -7.36 -37.13 -8.02
N GLY A 43 -6.06 -37.52 -7.92
CA GLY A 43 -5.10 -37.93 -8.99
C GLY A 43 -4.43 -36.83 -9.83
N ALA A 44 -3.18 -36.88 -10.30
CA ALA A 44 -2.11 -37.89 -10.32
C ALA A 44 -0.74 -37.22 -10.66
N SER A 45 0.36 -37.96 -10.47
CA SER A 45 1.78 -37.57 -10.53
C SER A 45 2.39 -37.33 -11.94
N GLY A 46 3.45 -36.52 -12.01
CA GLY A 46 4.45 -36.54 -13.11
C GLY A 46 5.42 -35.34 -13.10
N PRO A 47 6.76 -35.49 -13.20
CA PRO A 47 7.74 -34.43 -12.95
C PRO A 47 8.34 -33.80 -14.23
N MET A 48 8.65 -32.50 -14.21
CA MET A 48 9.58 -31.78 -15.11
C MET A 48 10.09 -30.55 -14.33
N SER A 49 11.34 -30.51 -13.90
CA SER A 49 12.52 -30.01 -14.63
C SER A 49 12.45 -28.53 -15.02
N GLY A 50 13.21 -27.70 -14.29
CA GLY A 50 13.90 -26.53 -14.83
C GLY A 50 13.13 -25.22 -14.94
N SER A 51 12.93 -24.51 -13.83
CA SER A 51 13.00 -23.04 -13.82
C SER A 51 13.40 -22.60 -12.41
N SER A 52 14.59 -22.04 -12.29
CA SER A 52 15.09 -21.33 -11.12
C SER A 52 14.32 -20.03 -10.97
N GLY A 53 13.09 -20.13 -10.47
CA GLY A 53 12.42 -19.06 -9.75
C GLY A 53 12.93 -19.10 -8.32
N ALA A 54 13.39 -17.97 -7.81
CA ALA A 54 13.79 -17.82 -6.43
C ALA A 54 12.60 -18.19 -5.52
N ASP A 55 12.61 -19.42 -4.99
CA ASP A 55 11.92 -19.76 -3.78
C ASP A 55 12.51 -18.87 -2.69
N ALA A 56 11.88 -17.72 -2.44
CA ALA A 56 12.13 -16.93 -1.24
C ALA A 56 11.73 -17.81 -0.05
N ALA A 57 12.71 -18.55 0.47
CA ALA A 57 12.56 -19.34 1.66
C ALA A 57 12.07 -18.43 2.78
N ALA A 58 11.10 -18.90 3.56
CA ALA A 58 10.67 -18.25 4.78
C ALA A 58 11.88 -18.19 5.74
N GLY A 59 12.55 -17.04 5.75
CA GLY A 59 13.71 -16.74 6.57
C GLY A 59 14.15 -15.32 6.30
N ASP A 60 14.11 -14.47 7.32
CA ASP A 60 14.60 -13.08 7.33
C ASP A 60 13.72 -12.00 6.67
N TRP A 61 12.39 -12.16 6.66
CA TRP A 61 11.51 -11.07 6.24
C TRP A 61 11.60 -9.87 7.19
N LYS A 62 11.42 -8.67 6.62
CA LYS A 62 11.35 -7.41 7.37
C LYS A 62 10.08 -6.66 7.02
N ALA A 63 9.46 -6.00 7.99
CA ALA A 63 8.34 -5.09 7.75
C ALA A 63 8.72 -3.66 8.13
N GLY A 64 8.33 -2.70 7.31
CA GLY A 64 8.54 -1.28 7.53
C GLY A 64 7.23 -0.51 7.45
N LEU A 65 7.15 0.57 8.22
CA LEU A 65 6.05 1.53 8.19
C LEU A 65 6.64 2.93 8.26
N ALA A 66 6.21 3.82 7.37
CA ALA A 66 6.54 5.23 7.42
C ALA A 66 5.28 6.08 7.27
N VAL A 67 5.29 7.23 7.93
CA VAL A 67 4.28 8.28 7.79
C VAL A 67 5.02 9.58 7.47
N LEU A 68 4.60 10.26 6.42
CA LEU A 68 5.07 11.58 6.02
C LEU A 68 3.88 12.53 6.05
N SER A 69 4.03 13.68 6.71
CA SER A 69 2.99 14.70 6.80
C SER A 69 3.54 16.03 6.33
N GLU A 70 2.79 16.69 5.45
CA GLU A 70 3.10 18.00 4.91
C GLU A 70 1.90 18.91 5.14
N GLY A 71 2.17 20.14 5.56
CA GLY A 71 1.14 21.11 5.89
C GLY A 71 1.41 22.45 5.22
N GLU A 72 0.38 23.03 4.62
CA GLU A 72 0.43 24.36 4.02
C GLU A 72 -0.56 25.29 4.73
N ALA A 73 -0.07 26.42 5.23
CA ALA A 73 -0.91 27.45 5.80
C ALA A 73 -1.58 28.29 4.70
N ARG A 74 -2.84 28.65 4.90
CA ARG A 74 -3.63 29.55 4.03
C ARG A 74 -4.34 30.59 4.87
N ASP A 75 -4.80 31.67 4.24
CA ASP A 75 -5.37 32.83 4.95
C ASP A 75 -6.55 32.49 5.88
N ALA A 76 -7.31 31.43 5.58
CA ALA A 76 -8.47 30.96 6.35
C ALA A 76 -8.29 29.55 6.96
N GLY A 77 -7.04 29.08 7.13
CA GLY A 77 -6.76 27.75 7.68
C GLY A 77 -5.51 27.10 7.10
N GLY A 78 -5.60 25.82 6.71
CA GLY A 78 -4.50 25.11 6.09
C GLY A 78 -4.90 23.76 5.53
N GLU A 79 -4.04 23.22 4.67
CA GLU A 79 -4.13 21.84 4.20
C GLU A 79 -3.07 20.99 4.91
N LEU A 80 -3.45 19.77 5.24
CA LEU A 80 -2.58 18.76 5.81
C LEU A 80 -2.73 17.50 4.96
N ASN A 81 -1.65 17.10 4.30
CA ASN A 81 -1.56 15.85 3.58
C ASN A 81 -0.69 14.89 4.39
N THR A 82 -1.18 13.68 4.63
CA THR A 82 -0.45 12.64 5.36
C THR A 82 -0.44 11.36 4.57
N ILE A 83 0.73 10.97 4.10
CA ILE A 83 0.99 9.73 3.38
C ILE A 83 1.51 8.69 4.36
N ALA A 84 0.92 7.51 4.33
CA ALA A 84 1.41 6.37 5.09
C ALA A 84 1.72 5.21 4.15
N ALA A 85 2.90 4.62 4.34
CA ALA A 85 3.43 3.54 3.51
C ALA A 85 3.87 2.37 4.38
N ALA A 86 3.36 1.17 4.08
CA ALA A 86 3.82 -0.07 4.69
C ALA A 86 4.49 -0.95 3.63
N VAL A 87 5.59 -1.60 4.00
CA VAL A 87 6.36 -2.48 3.12
C VAL A 87 6.68 -3.79 3.81
N LEU A 88 6.71 -4.85 3.02
CA LEU A 88 7.29 -6.15 3.36
C LEU A 88 8.53 -6.34 2.48
N LEU A 89 9.66 -6.66 3.09
CA LEU A 89 10.93 -6.90 2.41
C LEU A 89 11.39 -8.34 2.61
N ASP A 90 12.16 -8.84 1.64
CA ASP A 90 12.94 -10.06 1.80
C ASP A 90 14.19 -9.83 2.68
N GLY A 91 14.96 -10.91 2.90
CA GLY A 91 16.20 -10.86 3.68
C GLY A 91 17.27 -9.94 3.09
N GLU A 92 17.24 -9.72 1.77
CA GLU A 92 18.14 -8.83 1.04
C GLU A 92 17.68 -7.36 1.09
N GLY A 93 16.50 -7.08 1.66
CA GLY A 93 15.92 -5.74 1.75
C GLY A 93 15.22 -5.29 0.46
N ARG A 94 14.81 -6.23 -0.40
CA ARG A 94 14.02 -5.93 -1.60
C ARG A 94 12.53 -6.06 -1.32
N ILE A 95 11.73 -5.20 -1.94
CA ILE A 95 10.30 -5.12 -1.71
C ILE A 95 9.62 -6.40 -2.22
N LEU A 96 8.96 -7.11 -1.31
CA LEU A 96 8.03 -8.19 -1.64
C LEU A 96 6.63 -7.63 -1.89
N HIS A 97 6.20 -6.70 -1.04
CA HIS A 97 4.93 -6.00 -1.16
C HIS A 97 5.03 -4.59 -0.56
N ALA A 98 4.27 -3.66 -1.11
CA ALA A 98 4.08 -2.32 -0.57
C ALA A 98 2.59 -1.96 -0.61
N VAL A 99 2.18 -1.08 0.30
CA VAL A 99 0.87 -0.42 0.26
C VAL A 99 1.06 1.02 0.70
N VAL A 100 0.39 1.94 0.01
CA VAL A 100 0.33 3.35 0.37
C VAL A 100 -1.11 3.80 0.50
N ASP A 101 -1.36 4.70 1.43
CA ASP A 101 -2.62 5.42 1.59
C ASP A 101 -2.33 6.87 1.96
N GLU A 102 -3.29 7.75 1.73
CA GLU A 102 -3.14 9.17 1.95
C GLU A 102 -4.39 9.79 2.56
N LEU A 103 -4.20 10.61 3.59
CA LEU A 103 -5.21 11.50 4.14
C LEU A 103 -4.95 12.92 3.64
N GLU A 104 -5.93 13.51 2.98
CA GLU A 104 -5.97 14.93 2.66
C GLU A 104 -7.01 15.61 3.56
N ALA A 105 -6.55 16.48 4.45
CA ALA A 105 -7.35 17.13 5.48
C ALA A 105 -7.28 18.66 5.34
N GLN A 106 -8.44 19.32 5.31
CA GLN A 106 -8.55 20.77 5.33
C GLN A 106 -8.92 21.25 6.73
N VAL A 107 -8.05 22.05 7.32
CA VAL A 107 -8.27 22.72 8.60
C VAL A 107 -8.74 24.14 8.30
N THR A 108 -9.79 24.61 8.96
CA THR A 108 -10.25 25.99 8.85
C THR A 108 -9.95 26.77 10.12
N ALA A 109 -9.67 28.05 10.00
CA ALA A 109 -9.42 28.95 11.12
C ALA A 109 -10.23 30.23 10.95
N ASP A 110 -10.94 30.62 12.01
CA ASP A 110 -11.73 31.85 12.08
C ASP A 110 -11.56 32.55 13.45
N GLU A 111 -12.36 33.60 13.70
CA GLU A 111 -12.33 34.35 14.97
C GLU A 111 -12.71 33.48 16.20
N ALA A 112 -13.41 32.36 16.01
CA ALA A 112 -13.79 31.43 17.05
C ALA A 112 -12.71 30.36 17.32
N GLY A 113 -11.71 30.23 16.44
CA GLY A 113 -10.56 29.35 16.59
C GLY A 113 -10.33 28.44 15.39
N VAL A 114 -9.73 27.28 15.64
CA VAL A 114 -9.42 26.29 14.61
C VAL A 114 -10.49 25.20 14.60
N ALA A 115 -11.05 24.90 13.43
CA ALA A 115 -11.96 23.79 13.21
C ALA A 115 -11.27 22.68 12.39
N LEU A 116 -11.37 21.46 12.91
CA LEU A 116 -10.87 20.26 12.23
C LEU A 116 -11.87 19.79 11.17
N PRO A 117 -11.39 19.13 10.10
CA PRO A 117 -12.28 18.59 9.07
C PRO A 117 -13.19 17.50 9.64
N GLY A 118 -14.44 17.49 9.17
CA GLY A 118 -15.44 16.48 9.56
C GLY A 118 -15.23 15.12 8.90
N ASP A 119 -14.53 15.06 7.77
CA ASP A 119 -14.14 13.81 7.11
C ASP A 119 -12.62 13.62 7.25
N LEU A 120 -12.23 12.55 7.94
CA LEU A 120 -10.83 12.13 8.14
C LEU A 120 -10.52 10.82 7.43
N ARG A 121 -11.37 10.40 6.49
CA ARG A 121 -11.12 9.20 5.70
C ARG A 121 -9.96 9.39 4.75
N THR A 122 -9.14 8.36 4.63
CA THR A 122 -8.07 8.29 3.64
C THR A 122 -8.62 8.08 2.22
N LYS A 123 -7.79 8.26 1.19
CA LYS A 123 -8.17 8.06 -0.22
C LYS A 123 -8.66 6.64 -0.48
N ARG A 124 -8.05 5.60 0.13
CA ARG A 124 -8.59 4.23 -0.01
C ARG A 124 -9.94 4.05 0.68
N GLN A 125 -10.16 4.70 1.83
CA GLN A 125 -11.44 4.62 2.55
C GLN A 125 -12.57 5.38 1.83
N LYS A 126 -12.25 6.50 1.18
CA LYS A 126 -13.18 7.23 0.31
C LYS A 126 -13.55 6.38 -0.92
N GLY A 127 -12.59 5.63 -1.44
CA GLY A 127 -12.80 4.81 -2.63
C GLY A 127 -13.21 5.66 -3.84
N ASP A 128 -13.67 5.01 -4.90
CA ASP A 128 -14.06 5.73 -6.12
C ASP A 128 -15.40 6.48 -5.98
N GLU A 129 -16.21 6.15 -4.96
CA GLU A 129 -17.49 6.84 -4.69
C GLU A 129 -17.26 8.26 -4.18
N ASP A 130 -16.42 8.42 -3.15
CA ASP A 130 -16.13 9.72 -2.54
C ASP A 130 -14.83 10.36 -3.06
N TYR A 131 -14.07 9.65 -3.90
CA TYR A 131 -12.89 10.14 -4.60
C TYR A 131 -12.84 9.60 -6.04
N PRO A 132 -13.70 10.12 -6.95
CA PRO A 132 -13.95 9.56 -8.29
C PRO A 132 -12.84 9.88 -9.29
N LEU A 133 -11.60 9.50 -8.98
CA LEU A 133 -10.45 9.70 -9.85
C LEU A 133 -10.59 8.91 -11.16
N SER A 134 -11.28 7.76 -11.14
CA SER A 134 -11.48 6.94 -12.34
C SER A 134 -12.21 7.72 -13.46
N ALA A 135 -13.13 8.62 -13.09
CA ALA A 135 -13.95 9.38 -14.02
C ALA A 135 -13.18 10.51 -14.73
N VAL A 136 -12.07 10.97 -14.14
CA VAL A 136 -11.26 12.09 -14.66
C VAL A 136 -9.87 11.66 -15.10
N SER A 137 -9.38 10.50 -14.65
CA SER A 137 -8.10 9.95 -15.06
C SER A 137 -8.13 9.51 -16.52
N GLY A 138 -7.11 9.89 -17.29
CA GLY A 138 -6.95 9.47 -18.68
C GLY A 138 -6.80 7.95 -18.88
N ILE A 139 -6.49 7.21 -17.82
CA ILE A 139 -6.39 5.74 -17.83
C ILE A 139 -7.60 5.02 -17.21
N GLY A 140 -8.62 5.76 -16.75
CA GLY A 140 -9.87 5.21 -16.25
C GLY A 140 -9.76 4.42 -14.93
N LYS A 141 -8.70 4.64 -14.15
CA LYS A 141 -8.43 3.92 -12.89
C LYS A 141 -8.64 4.81 -11.69
N SER A 142 -9.21 4.24 -10.64
CA SER A 142 -9.33 4.87 -9.32
C SER A 142 -7.95 5.17 -8.72
N TRP A 143 -7.90 6.02 -7.70
CA TRP A 143 -6.65 6.32 -6.98
C TRP A 143 -6.01 5.05 -6.42
N ALA A 144 -6.81 4.17 -5.80
CA ALA A 144 -6.32 2.94 -5.19
C ALA A 144 -5.68 1.99 -6.22
N GLU A 145 -6.29 1.85 -7.40
CA GLU A 145 -5.74 1.02 -8.47
C GLU A 145 -4.42 1.57 -9.03
N GLN A 146 -4.29 2.90 -9.10
CA GLN A 146 -3.04 3.54 -9.51
C GLN A 146 -1.95 3.41 -8.45
N ALA A 147 -2.30 3.54 -7.16
CA ALA A 147 -1.39 3.30 -6.04
C ALA A 147 -0.92 1.84 -5.98
N ASP A 148 -1.82 0.88 -6.27
CA ASP A 148 -1.47 -0.55 -6.35
C ASP A 148 -0.58 -0.84 -7.56
N ALA A 149 -0.79 -0.15 -8.69
CA ALA A 149 0.10 -0.24 -9.86
C ALA A 149 1.52 0.26 -9.55
N LEU A 150 1.64 1.37 -8.82
CA LEU A 150 2.92 1.83 -8.29
C LEU A 150 3.55 0.77 -7.39
N ALA A 151 2.86 0.31 -6.36
CA ALA A 151 3.38 -0.68 -5.42
C ALA A 151 3.87 -1.96 -6.12
N LYS A 152 3.14 -2.41 -7.14
CA LYS A 152 3.50 -3.57 -7.97
C LYS A 152 4.76 -3.33 -8.79
N HIS A 153 4.91 -2.15 -9.39
CA HIS A 153 6.09 -1.79 -10.16
C HIS A 153 7.37 -1.82 -9.29
N LEU A 154 7.26 -1.55 -7.98
CA LEU A 154 8.38 -1.56 -7.05
C LEU A 154 8.77 -2.96 -6.54
N GLU A 155 8.00 -4.01 -6.84
CA GLU A 155 8.32 -5.37 -6.40
C GLU A 155 9.72 -5.78 -6.91
N GLY A 156 10.57 -6.23 -5.98
CA GLY A 156 11.95 -6.60 -6.25
C GLY A 156 12.95 -5.44 -6.21
N MET A 157 12.52 -4.19 -6.03
CA MET A 157 13.42 -3.03 -5.88
C MET A 157 13.88 -2.85 -4.42
N THR A 158 15.04 -2.21 -4.26
CA THR A 158 15.58 -1.72 -2.98
C THR A 158 15.13 -0.28 -2.69
N ALA A 159 15.27 0.16 -1.44
CA ALA A 159 14.95 1.55 -1.04
C ALA A 159 15.64 2.62 -1.90
N SER A 160 16.89 2.37 -2.32
CA SER A 160 17.68 3.30 -3.14
C SER A 160 17.19 3.35 -4.58
N GLU A 161 16.78 2.21 -5.14
CA GLU A 161 16.19 2.15 -6.49
C GLU A 161 14.83 2.84 -6.51
N VAL A 162 13.99 2.63 -5.49
CA VAL A 162 12.72 3.36 -5.33
C VAL A 162 12.98 4.86 -5.28
N ALA A 163 13.88 5.32 -4.41
CA ALA A 163 14.20 6.75 -4.29
C ALA A 163 14.80 7.36 -5.58
N ALA A 164 15.37 6.54 -6.47
CA ALA A 164 15.94 6.97 -7.74
C ALA A 164 14.94 6.96 -8.90
N LEU A 165 13.67 6.58 -8.68
CA LEU A 165 12.64 6.68 -9.71
C LEU A 165 12.49 8.12 -10.18
N LYS A 166 12.59 8.28 -11.50
CA LYS A 166 12.49 9.57 -12.16
C LYS A 166 11.05 10.02 -12.25
N THR A 167 10.86 11.29 -11.98
CA THR A 167 9.60 12.00 -12.08
C THR A 167 9.74 13.19 -13.02
N ASP A 168 8.66 13.53 -13.70
CA ASP A 168 8.58 14.74 -14.50
C ASP A 168 8.40 15.98 -13.61
N SER A 169 8.23 17.15 -14.22
CA SER A 169 8.03 18.40 -13.47
C SER A 169 6.72 18.49 -12.69
N GLU A 170 5.76 17.59 -12.97
CA GLU A 170 4.50 17.46 -12.23
C GLU A 170 4.59 16.37 -11.16
N GLY A 171 5.75 15.74 -10.95
CA GLY A 171 5.93 14.68 -9.96
C GLY A 171 5.36 13.31 -10.38
N LYS A 172 4.97 13.14 -11.66
CA LYS A 172 4.48 11.86 -12.21
C LYS A 172 5.64 11.02 -12.70
N ALA A 173 5.48 9.71 -12.76
CA ALA A 173 6.52 8.80 -13.25
C ALA A 173 6.96 9.13 -14.69
N GLU A 174 8.26 9.07 -15.00
CA GLU A 174 8.74 9.10 -16.39
C GLU A 174 8.74 7.72 -17.06
N ASP A 175 8.76 6.64 -16.27
CA ASP A 175 8.80 5.26 -16.77
C ASP A 175 7.48 4.94 -17.51
N PRO A 176 7.51 4.58 -18.80
CA PRO A 176 6.30 4.32 -19.58
C PRO A 176 5.51 3.09 -19.09
N ASP A 177 6.18 2.09 -18.54
CA ASP A 177 5.53 0.89 -18.00
C ASP A 177 4.79 1.23 -16.69
N LEU A 178 5.36 2.12 -15.87
CA LEU A 178 4.68 2.65 -14.69
C LEU A 178 3.52 3.58 -15.09
N LEU A 179 3.71 4.46 -16.08
CA LEU A 179 2.68 5.39 -16.56
C LEU A 179 1.44 4.70 -17.12
N ALA A 180 1.60 3.53 -17.75
CA ALA A 180 0.47 2.71 -18.18
C ALA A 180 -0.42 2.26 -17.00
N GLY A 181 0.15 2.22 -15.80
CA GLY A 181 -0.47 1.81 -14.55
C GLY A 181 -0.93 2.97 -13.66
N CYS A 182 -0.16 4.05 -13.63
CA CYS A 182 -0.15 5.07 -12.60
C CYS A 182 0.15 6.45 -13.20
N THR A 183 -0.82 7.36 -13.16
CA THR A 183 -0.73 8.74 -13.69
C THR A 183 -0.85 9.81 -12.63
N ILE A 184 -0.99 9.41 -11.37
CA ILE A 184 -0.94 10.30 -10.19
C ILE A 184 0.51 10.73 -9.91
N GLU A 185 0.66 11.80 -9.16
CA GLU A 185 1.96 12.21 -8.62
C GLU A 185 2.47 11.11 -7.68
N ILE A 186 3.75 10.75 -7.80
CA ILE A 186 4.33 9.63 -7.05
C ILE A 186 5.46 10.04 -6.11
N GLU A 187 5.92 11.28 -6.13
CA GLU A 187 7.09 11.71 -5.35
C GLU A 187 6.92 11.45 -3.85
N GLY A 188 5.80 11.90 -3.26
CA GLY A 188 5.51 11.65 -1.85
C GLY A 188 5.37 10.16 -1.51
N TYR A 189 4.72 9.38 -2.39
CA TYR A 189 4.58 7.93 -2.19
C TYR A 189 5.92 7.20 -2.30
N ARG A 190 6.75 7.56 -3.28
CA ARG A 190 8.12 7.06 -3.46
C ARG A 190 8.94 7.29 -2.20
N ASP A 191 8.89 8.51 -1.66
CA ASP A 191 9.68 8.91 -0.51
C ASP A 191 9.20 8.19 0.77
N ALA A 192 7.88 8.05 0.95
CA ALA A 192 7.29 7.30 2.06
C ALA A 192 7.66 5.81 1.99
N ILE A 193 7.57 5.18 0.82
CA ILE A 193 7.95 3.76 0.62
C ILE A 193 9.45 3.57 0.86
N ALA A 194 10.30 4.45 0.31
CA ALA A 194 11.73 4.37 0.51
C ALA A 194 12.12 4.54 2.00
N LYS A 195 11.42 5.44 2.72
CA LYS A 195 11.57 5.59 4.18
C LYS A 195 11.13 4.33 4.91
N ALA A 196 9.98 3.77 4.58
CA ALA A 196 9.48 2.53 5.18
C ALA A 196 10.49 1.38 4.97
N CYS A 197 11.10 1.29 3.79
CA CYS A 197 12.15 0.29 3.52
C CYS A 197 13.37 0.46 4.41
N ARG A 198 13.84 1.71 4.61
CA ARG A 198 14.99 2.02 5.49
C ARG A 198 14.71 1.73 6.97
N GLU A 199 13.46 1.89 7.39
CA GLU A 199 13.01 1.68 8.78
C GLU A 199 12.53 0.24 9.04
N ALA A 200 12.59 -0.64 8.04
CA ALA A 200 12.08 -1.99 8.13
C ALA A 200 12.84 -2.83 9.16
N LYS A 201 12.07 -3.55 9.99
CA LYS A 201 12.58 -4.40 11.07
C LYS A 201 12.25 -5.86 10.79
N PRO A 202 13.12 -6.81 11.20
CA PRO A 202 12.82 -8.23 11.10
C PRO A 202 11.47 -8.56 11.74
N ILE A 203 10.67 -9.35 11.03
CA ILE A 203 9.43 -9.93 11.54
C ILE A 203 9.69 -11.42 11.80
N ALA A 204 10.16 -11.70 13.02
CA ALA A 204 10.44 -13.05 13.49
C ALA A 204 9.16 -13.77 13.95
#